data_AF-A0A2V9AAC1-F1
#
_entry.id   AF-A0A2V9AAC1-F1
#
_cell.length_a   1.000
_cell.length_b   1.000
_cell.length_c   1.000
_cell.angle_alpha   90.00
_cell.angle_beta   90.00
_cell.angle_gamma   90.00
#
_symmetry.space_group_name_H-M   'P 1'
#
loop_
_entity.id
_entity.type
_entity.pdbx_description
1 polymer ?
#
loop_
_entity_poly.entity_id
_entity_poly.type
_entity_poly.pdbx_seq_one_letter_code
_entity_poly.pdbx_strand_id
1 'polypeptide(L)'
;MKATEKPKPVSSLYESSAADTYSVSRSQPSYHGPELFLLGWATDLILEKAVCRSRQVAARIRQLIDESGGSLSCSPAKECEKFQISLSLVSRQFKKLYRVTMRAYARRVRMKTAEKLLRESKNLNVDEAARVLGYSFTSAFSRCFQNTFGKRPKRFQMQGGGNSEWVAAQENPYTRLGHASKRPDSSPV
;
A
#
# COMPACT_ATOMS: atom_id res chain seq x y z
N MET A 1 31.55 32.99 -31.24
CA MET A 1 31.77 31.56 -31.50
C MET A 1 33.28 31.27 -31.42
N LYS A 2 33.75 30.67 -30.33
CA LYS A 2 35.11 30.12 -30.12
C LYS A 2 34.90 28.77 -29.42
N ALA A 3 35.27 27.65 -30.05
CA ALA A 3 36.48 26.86 -29.82
C ALA A 3 36.47 26.24 -28.39
N THR A 4 36.64 24.93 -28.18
CA THR A 4 37.86 24.15 -28.45
C THR A 4 37.59 22.65 -28.18
N GLU A 5 38.08 21.75 -29.06
CA GLU A 5 39.07 20.66 -28.77
C GLU A 5 38.53 19.40 -28.04
N LYS A 6 38.94 18.16 -28.30
CA LYS A 6 40.21 17.59 -28.80
C LYS A 6 40.01 16.08 -29.19
N PRO A 7 41.03 15.25 -29.52
CA PRO A 7 41.10 14.52 -30.79
C PRO A 7 41.26 12.97 -30.66
N LYS A 8 41.54 12.34 -31.81
CA LYS A 8 41.73 10.90 -32.16
C LYS A 8 42.84 10.16 -31.37
N PRO A 9 43.00 8.81 -31.52
CA PRO A 9 43.70 8.21 -32.69
C PRO A 9 42.93 6.99 -33.27
N VAL A 10 42.79 6.82 -34.59
CA VAL A 10 43.71 6.27 -35.62
C VAL A 10 44.24 4.86 -35.31
N SER A 11 43.85 3.99 -36.25
CA SER A 11 44.14 2.57 -36.52
C SER A 11 45.60 2.14 -36.52
N SER A 12 45.83 0.84 -36.32
CA SER A 12 46.69 0.01 -37.19
C SER A 12 46.55 -1.47 -36.78
N LEU A 13 45.75 -2.26 -37.50
CA LEU A 13 46.17 -3.30 -38.46
C LEU A 13 46.72 -4.58 -37.81
N TYR A 14 45.97 -5.68 -37.97
CA TYR A 14 46.47 -6.80 -38.76
C TYR A 14 45.30 -7.52 -39.44
N GLU A 15 45.60 -8.06 -40.60
CA GLU A 15 44.71 -8.37 -41.71
C GLU A 15 44.64 -9.88 -41.92
N SER A 16 43.45 -10.36 -42.33
CA SER A 16 43.16 -11.52 -43.19
C SER A 16 43.78 -12.90 -42.87
N SER A 17 42.95 -13.93 -42.76
CA SER A 17 42.88 -15.00 -43.80
C SER A 17 42.07 -16.23 -43.33
N ALA A 18 41.17 -16.62 -44.23
CA ALA A 18 40.63 -17.95 -44.57
C ALA A 18 40.51 -19.09 -43.55
N ALA A 19 39.35 -19.76 -43.70
CA ALA A 19 39.07 -21.16 -43.40
C ALA A 19 39.22 -21.58 -41.94
N ASP A 20 38.10 -21.85 -41.27
CA ASP A 20 37.85 -23.24 -40.88
C ASP A 20 36.43 -23.45 -40.36
N THR A 21 35.86 -24.50 -40.93
CA THR A 21 34.74 -25.35 -40.52
C THR A 21 34.16 -25.17 -39.11
N TYR A 22 32.84 -25.00 -39.14
CA TYR A 22 31.85 -25.43 -38.15
C TYR A 22 32.25 -26.71 -37.38
N SER A 23 32.49 -26.61 -36.06
CA SER A 23 32.11 -27.62 -35.06
C SER A 23 32.47 -27.15 -33.63
N VAL A 24 31.73 -26.17 -33.11
CA VAL A 24 31.75 -25.94 -31.66
C VAL A 24 30.77 -26.94 -31.03
N SER A 25 31.31 -28.10 -30.65
CA SER A 25 30.67 -29.03 -29.73
C SER A 25 30.33 -28.29 -28.43
N ARG A 26 29.09 -27.84 -28.29
CA ARG A 26 28.55 -27.37 -27.01
C ARG A 26 28.45 -28.56 -26.07
N SER A 27 29.51 -28.82 -25.32
CA SER A 27 29.42 -29.57 -24.07
C SER A 27 28.46 -28.83 -23.15
N GLN A 28 27.27 -29.41 -22.95
CA GLN A 28 26.31 -28.98 -21.95
C GLN A 28 26.97 -29.07 -20.57
N PRO A 29 26.98 -28.02 -19.74
CA PRO A 29 27.29 -28.20 -18.33
C PRO A 29 26.15 -29.02 -17.71
N SER A 30 26.45 -30.28 -17.43
CA SER A 30 25.61 -31.20 -16.66
C SER A 30 25.44 -30.62 -15.25
N TYR A 31 24.33 -29.90 -15.03
CA TYR A 31 23.86 -29.55 -13.70
C TYR A 31 23.48 -30.83 -12.97
N HIS A 32 24.40 -31.38 -12.20
CA HIS A 32 24.07 -32.32 -11.12
C HIS A 32 23.61 -31.47 -9.93
N GLY A 33 22.31 -31.17 -9.89
CA GLY A 33 21.71 -30.41 -8.80
C GLY A 33 21.87 -31.15 -7.47
N PRO A 34 22.52 -30.57 -6.46
CA PRO A 34 22.54 -31.16 -5.13
C PRO A 34 21.14 -30.98 -4.51
N GLU A 35 20.51 -32.11 -4.18
CA GLU A 35 19.39 -32.28 -3.24
C GLU A 35 18.28 -31.21 -3.23
N LEU A 36 17.25 -31.43 -4.06
CA LEU A 36 15.95 -30.74 -3.95
C LEU A 36 15.27 -30.87 -2.57
N PHE A 37 15.69 -31.84 -1.74
CA PHE A 37 15.11 -32.07 -0.41
C PHE A 37 15.51 -31.01 0.62
N LEU A 38 16.69 -30.36 0.49
CA LEU A 38 17.07 -29.32 1.44
C LEU A 38 16.46 -27.94 1.14
N LEU A 39 15.98 -27.71 -0.08
CA LEU A 39 15.24 -26.47 -0.39
C LEU A 39 13.87 -26.43 0.31
N GLY A 40 13.20 -27.58 0.48
CA GLY A 40 11.88 -27.65 1.11
C GLY A 40 11.87 -27.07 2.53
N TRP A 41 12.67 -27.64 3.45
CA TRP A 41 12.70 -27.19 4.86
C TRP A 41 13.20 -25.75 5.02
N ALA A 42 14.18 -25.34 4.19
CA ALA A 42 14.67 -23.97 4.20
C ALA A 42 13.58 -23.00 3.72
N THR A 43 12.85 -23.35 2.65
CA THR A 43 11.74 -22.52 2.15
C THR A 43 10.58 -22.46 3.13
N ASP A 44 10.22 -23.57 3.78
CA ASP A 44 9.18 -23.61 4.80
C ASP A 44 9.56 -22.75 6.00
N LEU A 45 10.79 -22.87 6.50
CA LEU A 45 11.28 -22.06 7.62
C LEU A 45 11.35 -20.56 7.27
N ILE A 46 11.80 -20.22 6.06
CA ILE A 46 11.87 -18.83 5.58
C ILE A 46 10.45 -18.27 5.40
N LEU A 47 9.53 -19.06 4.86
CA LEU A 47 8.14 -18.67 4.63
C LEU A 47 7.39 -18.52 5.95
N GLU A 48 7.54 -19.44 6.89
CA GLU A 48 7.00 -19.34 8.24
C GLU A 48 7.52 -18.09 8.96
N LYS A 49 8.84 -17.84 8.91
CA LYS A 49 9.43 -16.62 9.48
C LYS A 49 8.90 -15.35 8.80
N ALA A 50 8.75 -15.33 7.48
CA ALA A 50 8.18 -14.19 6.75
C ALA A 50 6.69 -13.97 7.06
N VAL A 51 5.92 -15.05 7.25
CA VAL A 51 4.51 -15.00 7.68
C VAL A 51 4.40 -14.44 9.09
N CYS A 52 5.23 -14.91 10.03
CA CYS A 52 5.28 -14.39 11.39
C CYS A 52 5.67 -12.90 11.41
N ARG A 53 6.70 -12.50 10.67
CA ARG A 53 7.12 -11.09 10.59
C ARG A 53 6.04 -10.21 9.94
N SER A 54 5.43 -10.63 8.82
CA SER A 54 4.35 -9.85 8.18
C SER A 54 3.12 -9.71 9.07
N ARG A 55 2.83 -10.72 9.91
CA ARG A 55 1.80 -10.65 10.95
C ARG A 55 2.15 -9.62 12.04
N GLN A 56 3.40 -9.60 12.50
CA GLN A 56 3.87 -8.62 13.50
C GLN A 56 3.80 -7.19 12.95
N VAL A 57 4.25 -6.97 11.71
CA VAL A 57 4.17 -5.64 11.07
C VAL A 57 2.71 -5.22 10.87
N ALA A 58 1.81 -6.13 10.51
CA ALA A 58 0.38 -5.82 10.42
C ALA A 58 -0.20 -5.36 11.78
N ALA A 59 0.20 -6.00 12.89
CA ALA A 59 -0.20 -5.57 14.22
C ALA A 59 0.41 -4.22 14.61
N ARG A 60 1.68 -3.99 14.27
CA ARG A 60 2.35 -2.71 14.50
C ARG A 60 1.68 -1.57 13.74
N ILE A 61 1.35 -1.77 12.46
CA ILE A 61 0.63 -0.79 11.65
C ILE A 61 -0.74 -0.49 12.26
N ARG A 62 -1.46 -1.49 12.77
CA ARG A 62 -2.73 -1.26 13.46
C ARG A 62 -2.53 -0.35 14.67
N GLN A 63 -1.55 -0.65 15.51
CA GLN A 63 -1.22 0.15 16.68
C GLN A 63 -0.86 1.60 16.30
N LEU A 64 -0.04 1.80 15.27
CA LEU A 64 0.32 3.12 14.77
C LEU A 64 -0.91 3.91 14.27
N ILE A 65 -1.85 3.24 13.60
CA ILE A 65 -3.11 3.86 13.18
C ILE A 65 -3.94 4.28 14.39
N ASP A 66 -3.99 3.44 15.43
CA ASP A 66 -4.74 3.73 16.66
C ASP A 66 -4.11 4.90 17.44
N GLU A 67 -2.78 4.91 17.61
CA GLU A 67 -2.01 5.97 18.30
C GLU A 67 -2.11 7.33 17.58
N SER A 68 -2.11 7.31 16.25
CA SER A 68 -2.21 8.52 15.43
C SER A 68 -3.65 9.05 15.27
N GLY A 69 -4.66 8.39 15.85
CA GLY A 69 -6.07 8.72 15.63
C GLY A 69 -6.49 8.57 14.17
N GLY A 70 -5.78 7.73 13.42
CA GLY A 70 -5.96 7.50 11.99
C GLY A 70 -5.30 8.55 11.08
N SER A 71 -4.56 9.51 11.63
CA SER A 71 -3.80 10.48 10.83
C SER A 71 -2.79 9.79 9.90
N LEU A 72 -2.54 10.38 8.73
CA LEU A 72 -1.63 9.84 7.70
C LEU A 72 -0.13 9.99 8.06
N SER A 73 0.20 10.32 9.31
CA SER A 73 1.59 10.55 9.75
C SER A 73 2.45 9.28 9.69
N CYS A 74 1.85 8.10 9.82
CA CYS A 74 2.52 6.82 9.65
C CYS A 74 2.19 6.21 8.28
N SER A 75 3.18 6.16 7.38
CA SER A 75 3.06 5.47 6.11
C SER A 75 3.28 3.97 6.32
N PRO A 76 2.31 3.09 6.00
CA PRO A 76 2.50 1.64 6.06
C PRO A 76 3.71 1.16 5.26
N ALA A 77 4.05 1.85 4.16
CA ALA A 77 5.22 1.53 3.34
C ALA A 77 6.52 1.76 4.11
N LYS A 78 6.67 2.91 4.79
CA LYS A 78 7.85 3.21 5.61
C LYS A 78 8.03 2.21 6.75
N GLU A 79 6.93 1.77 7.35
CA GLU A 79 7.01 0.75 8.40
C GLU A 79 7.44 -0.60 7.80
N CYS A 80 6.90 -0.98 6.64
CA CYS A 80 7.30 -2.21 5.94
C CYS A 80 8.80 -2.22 5.56
N GLU A 81 9.34 -1.07 5.13
CA GLU A 81 10.76 -0.90 4.79
C GLU A 81 11.68 -1.20 5.99
N LYS A 82 11.34 -0.71 7.19
CA LYS A 82 12.13 -0.96 8.42
C LYS A 82 12.27 -2.45 8.74
N PHE A 83 11.24 -3.23 8.46
CA PHE A 83 11.24 -4.68 8.73
C PHE A 83 11.65 -5.52 7.51
N GLN A 84 11.98 -4.88 6.38
CA GLN A 84 12.33 -5.52 5.11
C GLN A 84 11.26 -6.52 4.64
N ILE A 85 9.98 -6.12 4.72
CA ILE A 85 8.83 -6.93 4.28
C ILE A 85 8.10 -6.19 3.19
N SER A 86 7.60 -6.90 2.19
CA SER A 86 6.75 -6.27 1.18
C SER A 86 5.40 -5.86 1.75
N LEU A 87 4.95 -4.67 1.35
CA LEU A 87 3.64 -4.12 1.71
C LEU A 87 2.48 -5.04 1.31
N SER A 88 2.62 -5.81 0.22
CA SER A 88 1.62 -6.75 -0.25
C SER A 88 1.41 -7.92 0.72
N LEU A 89 2.49 -8.48 1.28
CA LEU A 89 2.41 -9.53 2.30
C LEU A 89 1.72 -9.03 3.56
N VAL A 90 2.13 -7.85 4.03
CA VAL A 90 1.54 -7.21 5.21
C VAL A 90 0.07 -6.87 4.98
N SER A 91 -0.30 -6.35 3.81
CA SER A 91 -1.70 -6.07 3.44
C SER A 91 -2.56 -7.33 3.49
N ARG A 92 -2.05 -8.45 2.98
CA ARG A 92 -2.73 -9.75 3.01
C ARG A 92 -2.91 -10.22 4.45
N GLN A 93 -1.87 -10.15 5.27
CA GLN A 93 -1.98 -10.53 6.68
C GLN A 93 -2.93 -9.62 7.45
N PHE A 94 -2.87 -8.31 7.24
CA PHE A 94 -3.76 -7.35 7.88
C PHE A 94 -5.24 -7.68 7.59
N LYS A 95 -5.57 -7.96 6.32
CA LYS A 95 -6.93 -8.38 5.93
C LYS A 95 -7.30 -9.73 6.55
N LYS A 96 -6.37 -10.68 6.64
CA LYS A 96 -6.61 -11.99 7.28
C LYS A 96 -6.90 -11.85 8.78
N LEU A 97 -6.12 -11.03 9.48
CA LEU A 97 -6.21 -10.83 10.94
C LEU A 97 -7.42 -9.99 11.34
N TYR A 98 -7.67 -8.87 10.64
CA TYR A 98 -8.66 -7.87 11.06
C TYR A 98 -9.92 -7.83 10.18
N ARG A 99 -9.98 -8.67 9.14
CA ARG A 99 -11.10 -8.76 8.19
C ARG A 99 -11.43 -7.45 7.46
N VAL A 100 -10.52 -6.47 7.50
CA VAL A 100 -10.62 -5.17 6.83
C VAL A 100 -9.29 -4.79 6.21
N THR A 101 -9.30 -3.89 5.21
CA THR A 101 -8.04 -3.36 4.65
C THR A 101 -7.45 -2.30 5.59
N MET A 102 -6.13 -2.11 5.54
CA MET A 102 -5.45 -1.05 6.32
C MET A 102 -6.06 0.33 6.09
N ARG A 103 -6.35 0.66 4.81
CA ARG A 103 -6.96 1.95 4.44
C ARG A 103 -8.38 2.11 5.01
N ALA A 104 -9.19 1.04 4.98
CA ALA A 104 -10.53 1.07 5.55
C ALA A 104 -10.47 1.19 7.08
N TYR A 105 -9.54 0.47 7.73
CA TYR A 105 -9.31 0.57 9.16
C TYR A 105 -8.87 1.98 9.57
N ALA A 106 -7.88 2.57 8.89
CA ALA A 106 -7.45 3.95 9.16
C ALA A 106 -8.59 4.96 9.01
N ARG A 107 -9.42 4.81 7.97
CA ARG A 107 -10.61 5.65 7.80
C ARG A 107 -11.60 5.49 8.96
N ARG A 108 -11.84 4.25 9.40
CA ARG A 108 -12.73 3.92 10.52
C ARG A 108 -12.24 4.60 11.82
N VAL A 109 -10.94 4.53 12.10
CA VAL A 109 -10.34 5.23 13.24
C VAL A 109 -10.51 6.76 13.10
N ARG A 110 -10.19 7.35 11.94
CA ARG A 110 -10.41 8.80 11.70
C ARG A 110 -11.84 9.24 11.96
N MET A 111 -12.84 8.47 11.52
CA MET A 111 -14.24 8.84 11.70
C MET A 111 -14.66 8.79 13.17
N LYS A 112 -14.15 7.83 13.94
CA LYS A 112 -14.32 7.80 15.40
C LYS A 112 -13.67 9.00 16.09
N THR A 113 -12.45 9.33 15.70
CA THR A 113 -11.76 10.53 16.21
C THR A 113 -12.57 11.79 15.87
N ALA A 114 -13.08 11.90 14.64
CA ALA A 114 -13.91 13.01 14.20
C ALA A 114 -15.20 13.15 15.02
N GLU A 115 -15.87 12.03 15.26
CA GLU A 115 -17.07 12.00 16.08
C GLU A 115 -16.79 12.54 17.48
N LYS A 116 -15.71 12.07 18.13
CA LYS A 116 -15.30 12.56 19.45
C LYS A 116 -15.04 14.07 19.44
N LEU A 117 -14.25 14.55 18.49
CA LEU A 117 -13.92 15.98 18.34
C LEU A 117 -15.17 16.85 18.13
N LEU A 118 -16.12 16.41 17.31
CA LEU A 118 -17.34 17.16 17.01
C LEU A 118 -18.36 17.11 18.16
N ARG A 119 -18.33 16.08 19.01
CA ARG A 119 -19.16 16.00 20.22
C ARG A 119 -18.64 16.89 21.33
N GLU A 120 -17.32 16.91 21.53
CA GLU A 120 -16.67 17.67 22.61
C GLU A 120 -16.71 19.17 22.35
N SER A 121 -16.64 19.60 21.08
CA SER A 121 -16.56 21.01 20.71
C SER A 121 -17.76 21.46 19.86
N LYS A 122 -18.74 22.16 20.46
CA LYS A 122 -19.95 22.63 19.77
C LYS A 122 -19.72 23.70 18.68
N ASN A 123 -18.59 24.40 18.73
CA ASN A 123 -18.26 25.49 17.79
C ASN A 123 -16.99 25.24 16.95
N LEU A 124 -16.44 24.01 16.98
CA LEU A 124 -15.29 23.64 16.16
C LEU A 124 -15.55 23.92 14.68
N ASN A 125 -14.56 24.53 14.02
CA ASN A 125 -14.57 24.70 12.58
C ASN A 125 -14.41 23.34 11.89
N VAL A 126 -15.36 22.99 11.02
CA VAL A 126 -15.35 21.71 10.29
C VAL A 126 -14.15 21.60 9.35
N ASP A 127 -13.68 22.73 8.79
CA ASP A 127 -12.50 22.75 7.93
C ASP A 127 -11.22 22.44 8.72
N GLU A 128 -11.13 22.98 9.94
CA GLU A 128 -10.02 22.70 10.84
C GLU A 128 -10.01 21.25 11.31
N ALA A 129 -11.19 20.72 11.69
CA ALA A 129 -11.34 19.31 12.02
C ALA A 129 -10.88 18.41 10.86
N ALA A 130 -11.26 18.75 9.62
CA ALA A 130 -10.84 18.01 8.43
C ALA A 130 -9.31 18.03 8.24
N ARG A 131 -8.67 19.20 8.40
CA ARG A 131 -7.21 19.34 8.30
C ARG A 131 -6.47 18.51 9.35
N VAL A 132 -6.89 18.57 10.61
CA VAL A 132 -6.30 17.80 11.71
C VAL A 132 -6.39 16.29 11.48
N LEU A 133 -7.51 15.83 10.88
CA LEU A 133 -7.73 14.43 10.54
C LEU A 133 -7.02 13.99 9.23
N GLY A 134 -6.25 14.88 8.60
CA GLY A 134 -5.46 14.59 7.40
C GLY A 134 -6.25 14.60 6.09
N TYR A 135 -7.34 15.36 6.00
CA TYR A 135 -8.04 15.63 4.75
C TYR A 135 -7.60 16.96 4.14
N SER A 136 -7.21 16.94 2.87
CA SER A 136 -6.89 18.16 2.11
C SER A 136 -8.13 19.01 1.81
N PHE A 137 -9.30 18.38 1.71
CA PHE A 137 -10.56 19.05 1.39
C PHE A 137 -11.67 18.66 2.36
N THR A 138 -12.35 19.67 2.91
CA THR A 138 -13.47 19.48 3.84
C THR A 138 -14.65 18.75 3.21
N SER A 139 -14.85 18.88 1.90
CA SER A 139 -15.89 18.15 1.15
C SER A 139 -15.68 16.64 1.21
N ALA A 140 -14.43 16.18 1.08
CA ALA A 140 -14.07 14.76 1.17
C ALA A 140 -14.30 14.21 2.59
N PHE A 141 -13.89 14.97 3.61
CA PHE A 141 -14.16 14.66 5.01
C PHE A 141 -15.68 14.58 5.26
N SER A 142 -16.43 15.60 4.86
CA SER A 142 -17.87 15.71 5.09
C SER A 142 -18.65 14.56 4.45
N ARG A 143 -18.29 14.17 3.22
CA ARG A 143 -18.89 13.02 2.54
C ARG A 143 -18.58 11.72 3.27
N CYS A 144 -17.33 11.52 3.68
CA CYS A 144 -16.93 10.34 4.44
C CYS A 144 -17.67 10.25 5.78
N PHE A 145 -17.77 11.37 6.49
CA PHE A 145 -18.47 11.47 7.77
C PHE A 145 -19.96 11.20 7.62
N GLN A 146 -20.61 11.83 6.63
CA GLN A 146 -22.02 11.59 6.34
C GLN A 146 -22.30 10.14 5.96
N ASN A 147 -21.45 9.52 5.14
CA ASN A 147 -21.59 8.10 4.81
C ASN A 147 -21.41 7.18 6.02
N THR A 148 -20.67 7.63 7.04
CA THR A 148 -20.39 6.84 8.25
C THR A 148 -21.48 7.00 9.31
N PHE A 149 -22.02 8.21 9.47
CA PHE A 149 -22.93 8.57 10.58
C PHE A 149 -24.33 9.02 10.11
N GLY A 150 -24.60 8.99 8.80
CA GLY A 150 -25.86 9.43 8.20
C GLY A 150 -26.09 10.95 8.19
N LYS A 151 -25.28 11.73 8.89
CA LYS A 151 -25.46 13.18 9.07
C LYS A 151 -24.19 13.94 8.68
N ARG A 152 -24.36 15.14 8.13
CA ARG A 152 -23.22 16.04 7.85
C ARG A 152 -22.56 16.50 9.17
N PRO A 153 -21.24 16.71 9.21
CA PRO A 153 -20.51 17.08 10.43
C PRO A 153 -21.14 18.24 11.22
N LYS A 154 -21.51 19.33 10.54
CA LYS A 154 -22.11 20.51 11.19
C LYS A 154 -23.47 20.21 11.84
N ARG A 155 -24.31 19.42 11.18
CA ARG A 155 -25.60 18.99 11.74
C ARG A 155 -25.41 18.03 12.92
N PHE A 156 -24.40 17.16 12.85
CA PHE A 156 -24.05 16.26 13.94
C PHE A 156 -23.61 17.02 15.20
N GLN A 157 -22.81 18.07 15.03
CA GLN A 157 -22.37 18.97 16.09
C GLN A 157 -23.53 19.72 16.78
N MET A 158 -24.53 20.18 16.01
CA MET A 158 -25.69 20.92 16.52
C MET A 158 -26.66 20.03 17.32
N GLN A 159 -26.81 18.75 16.96
CA GLN A 159 -27.82 17.86 17.53
C GLN A 159 -27.45 17.21 18.86
N GLY A 160 -26.28 17.52 19.45
CA GLY A 160 -25.93 17.05 20.79
C GLY A 160 -26.04 15.53 20.95
N GLY A 161 -25.26 14.77 20.18
CA GLY A 161 -24.92 13.37 20.50
C GLY A 161 -26.10 12.43 20.77
N GLY A 162 -27.17 12.46 19.97
CA GLY A 162 -28.16 11.37 19.99
C GLY A 162 -27.47 10.03 19.77
N ASN A 163 -27.76 9.05 20.64
CA ASN A 163 -27.13 7.73 20.76
C ASN A 163 -26.91 7.04 19.40
N SER A 164 -25.79 7.32 18.74
CA SER A 164 -25.46 6.67 17.47
C SER A 164 -24.80 5.34 17.80
N GLU A 165 -25.63 4.31 17.95
CA GLU A 165 -25.18 2.93 18.00
C GLU A 165 -24.37 2.64 16.75
N TRP A 166 -23.06 2.64 16.94
CA TRP A 166 -22.12 2.33 15.91
C TRP A 166 -22.12 0.80 15.73
N VAL A 167 -22.98 0.29 14.86
CA VAL A 167 -23.01 -1.12 14.49
C VAL A 167 -21.75 -1.41 13.67
N ALA A 168 -20.70 -1.81 14.38
CA ALA A 168 -19.36 -2.05 13.87
C ALA A 168 -19.24 -3.18 12.84
N ALA A 169 -20.35 -3.80 12.43
CA ALA A 169 -20.40 -5.06 11.71
C ALA A 169 -21.61 -5.06 10.76
N GLN A 170 -21.37 -4.91 9.45
CA GLN A 170 -21.46 -6.04 8.51
C GLN A 170 -21.52 -5.64 7.03
N GLU A 171 -21.75 -4.38 6.64
CA GLU A 171 -21.69 -4.03 5.22
C GLU A 171 -20.82 -2.80 4.97
N ASN A 172 -19.66 -3.02 4.39
CA ASN A 172 -18.76 -1.97 3.92
C ASN A 172 -19.16 -1.59 2.49
N PRO A 173 -19.78 -0.42 2.23
CA PRO A 173 -20.16 0.01 0.88
C PRO A 173 -18.94 0.25 -0.04
N TYR A 174 -17.72 0.26 0.50
CA TYR A 174 -16.48 0.45 -0.27
C TYR A 174 -15.85 -0.84 -0.78
N THR A 175 -16.46 -2.00 -0.52
CA THR A 175 -16.01 -3.27 -1.12
C THR A 175 -16.30 -3.31 -2.63
N ARG A 176 -17.19 -2.43 -3.14
CA ARG A 176 -17.55 -2.36 -4.57
C ARG A 176 -16.66 -1.46 -5.44
N LEU A 177 -15.79 -0.63 -4.86
CA LEU A 177 -14.91 0.30 -5.62
C LEU A 177 -13.51 -0.27 -5.89
N GLY A 178 -13.34 -1.58 -5.75
CA GLY A 178 -12.02 -2.23 -5.72
C GLY A 178 -11.71 -3.23 -6.83
N HIS A 179 -12.62 -3.52 -7.77
CA HIS A 179 -12.34 -4.39 -8.93
C HIS A 179 -13.34 -4.11 -10.07
N ALA A 180 -12.97 -3.19 -10.97
CA ALA A 180 -13.47 -3.17 -12.34
C ALA A 180 -12.25 -3.06 -13.25
N SER A 181 -11.73 -4.22 -13.64
CA SER A 181 -10.89 -4.35 -14.81
C SER A 181 -11.80 -4.35 -16.05
N LYS A 182 -11.25 -3.87 -17.17
CA LYS A 182 -11.84 -3.72 -18.52
C LYS A 182 -12.59 -2.41 -18.80
N ARG A 183 -11.90 -1.54 -19.55
CA ARG A 183 -12.55 -0.64 -20.51
C ARG A 183 -13.30 -1.54 -21.52
N PRO A 184 -14.59 -1.32 -21.80
CA PRO A 184 -15.14 -1.82 -23.05
C PRO A 184 -14.48 -1.04 -24.18
N ASP A 185 -13.84 -1.79 -25.07
CA ASP A 185 -13.51 -1.37 -26.42
C ASP A 185 -14.77 -0.77 -27.06
N SER A 186 -14.73 0.51 -27.36
CA SER A 186 -15.73 1.20 -28.16
C SER A 186 -15.22 1.27 -29.59
N SER A 187 -15.60 0.29 -30.39
CA SER A 187 -15.82 0.42 -31.82
C SER A 187 -17.26 -0.05 -32.09
N PRO A 188 -17.99 0.37 -33.15
CA PRO A 188 -17.70 1.39 -34.17
C PRO A 188 -18.87 2.39 -34.38
N VAL A 189 -18.61 3.53 -35.04
CA VAL A 189 -19.42 4.11 -36.14
C VAL A 189 -18.47 4.89 -37.05
#